data_AF-A0AAN4L5A5-F1
#
_entry.id   AF-A0AAN4L5A5-F1
#
_cell.length_a   1.000
_cell.length_b   1.000
_cell.length_c   1.000
_cell.angle_alpha   90.00
_cell.angle_beta   90.00
_cell.angle_gamma   90.00
#
_symmetry.space_group_name_H-M   'P 1'
#
loop_
_entity.id
_entity.type
_entity.pdbx_description
1 polymer ?
#
loop_
_entity_poly.entity_id
_entity_poly.type
_entity_poly.pdbx_seq_one_letter_code
_entity_poly.pdbx_strand_id
1 'polypeptide(L)'
;PNRKKSFKIWKDSGGVMKPKEIAEKLGITPESVRKWKSLDQWEGKMANAKPGAPRGNQNAKGNRGGKGGPLGNQKAVTHGLFRKFEPQDPEYLELIDIVQQMEPIDMIWHNITQGFRKIIWAQRIFFIKDKEDMTKELKREKPGEYGDEYEWEIQFAWDKYASFIKAEATVMREIRGAIKQFLDIAPQEDERRLKLGQMQAKVEKTRLEIEKLKNGDGDTEDDLIEDWVKAVESGE
;
A
#
# COMPACT_ATOMS: atom_id res chain seq x y z
N PRO A 1 -47.79 -23.21 -38.65
CA PRO A 1 -48.27 -21.82 -38.39
C PRO A 1 -48.56 -21.53 -36.90
N ASN A 2 -49.39 -22.35 -36.25
CA ASN A 2 -49.87 -22.09 -34.88
C ASN A 2 -48.77 -22.27 -33.79
N ARG A 3 -47.78 -23.16 -34.00
CA ARG A 3 -46.61 -23.32 -33.11
C ARG A 3 -45.79 -22.03 -32.94
N LYS A 4 -45.45 -21.36 -34.05
CA LYS A 4 -44.70 -20.10 -34.03
C LYS A 4 -45.53 -18.95 -33.42
N LYS A 5 -46.83 -18.87 -33.73
CA LYS A 5 -47.75 -17.87 -33.15
C LYS A 5 -47.88 -18.04 -31.63
N SER A 6 -48.01 -19.28 -31.16
CA SER A 6 -48.11 -19.61 -29.72
C SER A 6 -46.85 -19.19 -28.96
N PHE A 7 -45.66 -19.44 -29.52
CA PHE A 7 -44.40 -18.99 -28.92
C PHE A 7 -44.30 -17.47 -28.86
N LYS A 8 -44.72 -16.76 -29.91
CA LYS A 8 -44.71 -15.30 -29.94
C LYS A 8 -45.61 -14.70 -28.85
N ILE A 9 -46.85 -15.18 -28.70
CA ILE A 9 -47.77 -14.72 -27.66
C ILE A 9 -47.20 -14.98 -26.26
N TRP A 10 -46.61 -16.16 -26.04
CA TRP A 10 -45.98 -16.50 -24.76
C TRP A 10 -44.78 -15.60 -24.46
N LYS A 11 -43.91 -15.35 -25.45
CA LYS A 11 -42.74 -14.47 -25.32
C LYS A 11 -43.13 -13.01 -25.07
N ASP A 12 -44.12 -12.49 -25.79
CA ASP A 12 -44.61 -11.11 -25.64
C ASP A 12 -45.26 -10.90 -24.25
N SER A 13 -45.75 -11.97 -23.60
CA SER A 13 -46.25 -11.93 -22.22
C SER A 13 -45.16 -11.97 -21.14
N GLY A 14 -43.88 -12.01 -21.52
CA GLY A 14 -42.78 -12.22 -20.59
C GLY A 14 -42.81 -13.60 -19.93
N GLY A 15 -43.39 -14.60 -20.59
CA GLY A 15 -43.51 -15.97 -20.09
C GLY A 15 -44.58 -16.23 -19.03
N VAL A 16 -45.41 -15.23 -18.70
CA VAL A 16 -46.42 -15.30 -17.63
C VAL A 16 -47.72 -15.99 -18.09
N MET A 17 -48.06 -15.91 -19.38
CA MET A 17 -49.33 -16.42 -19.90
C MET A 17 -49.39 -17.96 -19.90
N LYS A 18 -50.50 -18.52 -19.39
CA LYS A 18 -50.65 -19.97 -19.28
C LYS A 18 -50.96 -20.61 -20.65
N PRO A 19 -50.51 -21.85 -20.93
CA PRO A 19 -50.82 -22.55 -22.18
C PRO A 19 -52.32 -22.62 -22.52
N LYS A 20 -53.20 -22.65 -21.50
CA LYS A 20 -54.66 -22.65 -21.66
C LYS A 20 -55.18 -21.36 -22.32
N GLU A 21 -54.67 -20.21 -21.88
CA GLU A 21 -55.07 -18.88 -22.38
C GLU A 21 -54.56 -18.64 -23.80
N ILE A 22 -53.36 -19.14 -24.12
CA ILE A 22 -52.80 -19.09 -25.48
C ILE A 22 -53.62 -19.96 -26.43
N ALA A 23 -54.04 -21.13 -25.95
CA ALA A 23 -54.87 -22.06 -26.70
C ALA A 23 -56.25 -21.47 -27.04
N GLU A 24 -56.89 -20.85 -26.05
CA GLU A 24 -58.18 -20.16 -26.23
C GLU A 24 -58.09 -19.02 -27.25
N LYS A 25 -57.04 -18.19 -27.20
CA LYS A 25 -56.81 -17.10 -28.16
C LYS A 25 -56.57 -17.57 -29.59
N LEU A 26 -56.02 -18.78 -29.77
CA LEU A 26 -55.66 -19.32 -31.07
C LEU A 26 -56.64 -20.39 -31.57
N GLY A 27 -57.70 -20.70 -30.79
CA GLY A 27 -58.66 -21.76 -31.13
C GLY A 27 -58.03 -23.15 -31.25
N ILE A 28 -57.00 -23.44 -30.44
CA ILE A 28 -56.27 -24.72 -30.46
C ILE A 28 -56.39 -25.44 -29.12
N THR A 29 -55.98 -26.71 -29.05
CA THR A 29 -55.98 -27.46 -27.79
C THR A 29 -54.83 -27.04 -26.87
N PRO A 30 -55.07 -26.87 -25.56
CA PRO A 30 -54.02 -26.58 -24.57
C PRO A 30 -52.88 -27.60 -24.58
N GLU A 31 -53.16 -28.85 -24.90
CA GLU A 31 -52.21 -29.96 -24.98
C GLU A 31 -51.16 -29.72 -26.09
N SER A 32 -51.58 -29.17 -27.23
CA SER A 32 -50.69 -28.79 -28.33
C SER A 32 -49.70 -27.72 -27.88
N VAL A 33 -50.19 -26.71 -27.16
CA VAL A 33 -49.35 -25.61 -26.64
C VAL A 33 -48.37 -26.11 -25.59
N ARG A 34 -48.80 -26.98 -24.66
CA ARG A 34 -47.91 -27.61 -23.67
C ARG A 34 -46.83 -28.46 -24.33
N LYS A 35 -47.19 -29.27 -25.33
CA LYS A 35 -46.26 -30.10 -26.08
C LYS A 35 -45.20 -29.26 -26.80
N TRP A 36 -45.59 -28.17 -27.45
CA TRP A 36 -44.64 -27.25 -28.09
C TRP A 36 -43.77 -26.51 -27.07
N LYS A 37 -44.35 -26.03 -25.96
CA LYS A 37 -43.60 -25.36 -24.89
C LYS A 37 -42.45 -26.24 -24.37
N SER A 38 -42.72 -27.53 -24.18
CA SER A 38 -41.73 -28.53 -23.77
C SER A 38 -40.72 -28.85 -24.89
N LEU A 39 -41.19 -29.26 -26.08
CA LEU A 39 -40.33 -29.66 -27.20
C LEU A 39 -39.38 -28.55 -27.66
N ASP A 40 -39.84 -27.30 -27.68
CA ASP A 40 -39.05 -26.16 -28.11
C ASP A 40 -38.28 -25.48 -26.97
N GLN A 41 -38.35 -26.02 -25.75
CA GLN A 41 -37.68 -25.49 -24.56
C GLN A 41 -37.87 -23.98 -24.41
N TRP A 42 -39.14 -23.54 -24.42
CA TRP A 42 -39.48 -22.11 -24.42
C TRP A 42 -38.84 -21.35 -23.26
N GLU A 43 -38.78 -21.97 -22.07
CA GLU A 43 -38.17 -21.41 -20.86
C GLU A 43 -36.67 -21.16 -21.02
N GLY A 44 -35.93 -22.13 -21.61
CA GLY A 44 -34.51 -21.96 -21.92
C GLY A 44 -34.25 -20.83 -22.93
N LYS A 45 -35.18 -20.59 -23.86
CA LYS A 45 -35.10 -19.49 -24.84
C LYS A 45 -35.39 -18.10 -24.24
N MET A 46 -35.85 -18.01 -22.99
CA MET A 46 -36.02 -16.75 -22.26
C MET A 46 -34.86 -16.41 -21.31
N ALA A 47 -33.96 -17.35 -21.04
CA ALA A 47 -32.92 -17.22 -20.01
C ALA A 47 -31.95 -16.02 -20.21
N ASN A 48 -31.98 -15.36 -21.38
CA ASN A 48 -31.16 -14.17 -21.65
C ASN A 48 -31.82 -12.82 -21.29
N ALA A 49 -33.08 -12.82 -20.82
CA ALA A 49 -33.71 -11.60 -20.31
C ALA A 49 -33.78 -11.68 -18.78
N LYS A 50 -32.80 -11.09 -18.09
CA LYS A 50 -32.92 -10.84 -16.64
C LYS A 50 -34.24 -10.06 -16.43
N PRO A 51 -35.15 -10.53 -15.56
CA PRO A 51 -36.39 -9.81 -15.32
C PRO A 51 -36.04 -8.39 -14.86
N GLY A 52 -36.52 -7.39 -15.60
CA GLY A 52 -36.46 -6.01 -15.15
C GLY A 52 -37.23 -5.82 -13.84
N ALA A 53 -37.10 -4.65 -13.23
CA ALA A 53 -37.87 -4.32 -12.03
C ALA A 53 -39.38 -4.55 -12.25
N PRO A 54 -40.10 -5.09 -11.25
CA PRO A 54 -41.55 -5.30 -11.34
C PRO A 54 -42.30 -4.05 -11.78
N ARG A 55 -43.32 -4.23 -12.63
CA ARG A 55 -44.17 -3.13 -13.12
C ARG A 55 -44.85 -2.46 -11.91
N GLY A 56 -44.54 -1.18 -11.66
CA GLY A 56 -45.03 -0.43 -10.50
C GLY A 56 -44.02 -0.21 -9.37
N ASN A 57 -42.77 -0.65 -9.53
CA ASN A 57 -41.71 -0.41 -8.54
C ASN A 57 -41.50 1.10 -8.28
N GLN A 58 -41.72 1.54 -7.04
CA GLN A 58 -41.52 2.93 -6.60
C GLN A 58 -40.13 3.18 -5.98
N ASN A 59 -39.27 2.15 -5.86
CA ASN A 59 -37.96 2.25 -5.19
C ASN A 59 -37.00 3.22 -5.88
N ALA A 60 -37.26 3.59 -7.14
CA ALA A 60 -36.49 4.57 -7.91
C ALA A 60 -37.24 5.90 -8.13
N LYS A 61 -38.42 6.10 -7.52
CA LYS A 61 -39.20 7.32 -7.70
C LYS A 61 -38.44 8.50 -7.12
N GLY A 62 -38.06 9.46 -7.96
CA GLY A 62 -37.27 10.64 -7.57
C GLY A 62 -35.75 10.48 -7.71
N ASN A 63 -35.26 9.26 -7.98
CA ASN A 63 -33.86 9.07 -8.35
C ASN A 63 -33.70 9.35 -9.85
N ARG A 64 -32.79 10.28 -10.21
CA ARG A 64 -32.53 10.66 -11.61
C ARG A 64 -32.01 9.52 -12.51
N GLY A 65 -31.80 8.31 -11.97
CA GLY A 65 -31.39 7.15 -12.72
C GLY A 65 -30.10 7.40 -13.49
N GLY A 66 -28.95 7.19 -12.84
CA GLY A 66 -27.65 7.34 -13.47
C GLY A 66 -26.59 6.52 -12.75
N LYS A 67 -25.38 6.45 -13.32
CA LYS A 67 -24.23 5.76 -12.70
C LYS A 67 -23.81 6.38 -11.36
N GLY A 68 -24.35 7.52 -10.94
CA GLY A 68 -24.02 8.23 -9.69
C GLY A 68 -25.01 7.94 -8.57
N GLY A 69 -24.51 7.71 -7.34
CA GLY A 69 -25.37 7.64 -6.14
C GLY A 69 -25.91 9.03 -5.78
N PRO A 70 -26.62 9.20 -4.64
CA PRO A 70 -27.04 10.51 -4.15
C PRO A 70 -25.89 11.53 -4.12
N LEU A 71 -26.21 12.82 -4.27
CA LEU A 71 -25.20 13.89 -4.20
C LEU A 71 -24.46 13.81 -2.86
N GLY A 72 -23.12 13.72 -2.89
CA GLY A 72 -22.28 13.46 -1.71
C GLY A 72 -21.96 11.99 -1.43
N ASN A 73 -22.55 11.04 -2.16
CA ASN A 73 -22.16 9.64 -2.10
C ASN A 73 -20.85 9.41 -2.90
N GLN A 74 -19.77 9.13 -2.18
CA GLN A 74 -18.45 8.88 -2.75
C GLN A 74 -18.19 7.45 -3.21
N LYS A 75 -19.25 6.66 -3.43
CA LYS A 75 -19.18 5.23 -3.78
C LYS A 75 -18.62 4.37 -2.64
N ALA A 76 -18.65 3.06 -2.85
CA ALA A 76 -18.01 2.11 -1.97
C ALA A 76 -16.49 2.22 -2.15
N VAL A 77 -15.88 3.14 -1.40
CA VAL A 77 -14.43 3.15 -1.17
C VAL A 77 -14.10 2.13 -0.09
N THR A 78 -13.02 1.39 -0.28
CA THR A 78 -12.56 0.29 0.59
C THR A 78 -12.45 0.72 2.05
N HIS A 79 -12.09 1.99 2.30
CA HIS A 79 -11.85 2.57 3.63
C HIS A 79 -13.01 3.46 4.13
N GLY A 80 -14.23 3.27 3.63
CA GLY A 80 -15.38 4.14 3.95
C GLY A 80 -15.73 4.28 5.45
N LEU A 81 -15.24 3.37 6.31
CA LEU A 81 -15.56 3.33 7.73
C LEU A 81 -14.89 4.46 8.55
N PHE A 82 -13.64 4.85 8.22
CA PHE A 82 -12.84 5.79 9.02
C PHE A 82 -12.62 7.15 8.37
N ARG A 83 -13.07 7.33 7.12
CA ARG A 83 -12.93 8.57 6.34
C ARG A 83 -13.46 9.84 7.04
N LYS A 84 -14.40 9.72 7.98
CA LYS A 84 -14.91 10.87 8.76
C LYS A 84 -13.85 11.45 9.72
N PHE A 85 -12.90 10.62 10.16
CA PHE A 85 -11.92 10.96 11.18
C PHE A 85 -10.48 10.96 10.66
N GLU A 86 -10.25 10.42 9.46
CA GLU A 86 -8.94 10.37 8.82
C GLU A 86 -8.64 11.63 7.98
N PRO A 87 -7.37 12.07 7.92
CA PRO A 87 -6.91 13.02 6.92
C PRO A 87 -7.34 12.61 5.51
N GLN A 88 -7.82 13.57 4.72
CA GLN A 88 -8.24 13.36 3.33
C GLN A 88 -7.12 13.69 2.34
N ASP A 89 -5.89 13.73 2.84
CA ASP A 89 -4.70 13.97 2.05
C ASP A 89 -4.40 12.75 1.16
N PRO A 90 -4.13 12.94 -0.15
CA PRO A 90 -3.89 11.83 -1.07
C PRO A 90 -2.71 10.94 -0.67
N GLU A 91 -1.60 11.51 -0.20
CA GLU A 91 -0.39 10.77 0.19
C GLU A 91 -0.67 9.91 1.44
N TYR A 92 -1.42 10.47 2.40
CA TYR A 92 -1.86 9.73 3.57
C TYR A 92 -2.77 8.53 3.22
N LEU A 93 -3.73 8.72 2.32
CA LEU A 93 -4.65 7.65 1.90
C LEU A 93 -3.93 6.56 1.11
N GLU A 94 -2.95 6.93 0.29
CA GLU A 94 -2.08 5.97 -0.42
C GLU A 94 -1.26 5.14 0.57
N LEU A 95 -0.70 5.79 1.61
CA LEU A 95 0.04 5.08 2.67
C LEU A 95 -0.86 4.08 3.41
N ILE A 96 -2.11 4.43 3.71
CA ILE A 96 -3.07 3.50 4.34
C ILE A 96 -3.31 2.29 3.44
N ASP A 97 -3.53 2.49 2.14
CA ASP A 97 -3.81 1.41 1.20
C ASP A 97 -2.61 0.46 1.10
N ILE A 98 -1.40 1.01 0.99
CA ILE A 98 -0.14 0.23 1.00
C ILE A 98 -0.06 -0.62 2.28
N VAL A 99 -0.23 0.01 3.46
CA VAL A 99 -0.12 -0.69 4.75
C VAL A 99 -1.17 -1.79 4.90
N GLN A 100 -2.39 -1.59 4.40
CA GLN A 100 -3.45 -2.59 4.48
C GLN A 100 -3.25 -3.78 3.53
N GLN A 101 -2.52 -3.57 2.43
CA GLN A 101 -2.21 -4.62 1.46
C GLN A 101 -0.94 -5.42 1.82
N MET A 102 -0.09 -4.89 2.71
CA MET A 102 1.13 -5.58 3.14
C MET A 102 0.83 -6.71 4.13
N GLU A 103 1.50 -7.84 3.95
CA GLU A 103 1.49 -8.91 4.93
C GLU A 103 2.27 -8.48 6.19
N PRO A 104 1.86 -8.89 7.41
CA PRO A 104 2.55 -8.51 8.65
C PRO A 104 4.04 -8.86 8.66
N ILE A 105 4.41 -9.99 8.05
CA ILE A 105 5.80 -10.43 7.91
C ILE A 105 6.62 -9.47 7.04
N ASP A 106 6.02 -8.89 6.00
CA ASP A 106 6.66 -7.95 5.09
C ASP A 106 6.84 -6.58 5.75
N MET A 107 5.91 -6.17 6.61
CA MET A 107 6.06 -4.95 7.41
C MET A 107 7.24 -5.06 8.39
N ILE A 108 7.39 -6.21 9.06
CA ILE A 108 8.53 -6.46 9.96
C ILE A 108 9.83 -6.46 9.14
N TRP A 109 9.83 -7.13 7.98
CA TRP A 109 10.99 -7.15 7.07
C TRP A 109 11.37 -5.73 6.59
N HIS A 110 10.39 -4.92 6.23
CA HIS A 110 10.59 -3.53 5.86
C HIS A 110 11.25 -2.74 7.00
N ASN A 111 10.74 -2.88 8.22
CA ASN A 111 11.32 -2.21 9.40
C ASN A 111 12.78 -2.61 9.64
N ILE A 112 13.11 -3.90 9.49
CA ILE A 112 14.49 -4.39 9.59
C ILE A 112 15.37 -3.74 8.53
N THR A 113 14.93 -3.75 7.27
CA THR A 113 15.67 -3.19 6.14
C THR A 113 15.92 -1.70 6.31
N GLN A 114 14.88 -0.94 6.72
CA GLN A 114 14.99 0.49 6.99
C GLN A 114 15.92 0.78 8.17
N GLY A 115 15.88 -0.05 9.22
CA GLY A 115 16.81 0.06 10.34
C GLY A 115 18.26 -0.10 9.89
N PHE A 116 18.57 -1.14 9.13
CA PHE A 116 19.92 -1.35 8.59
C PHE A 116 20.36 -0.20 7.68
N ARG A 117 19.47 0.30 6.82
CA ARG A 117 19.75 1.48 5.98
C ARG A 117 20.07 2.71 6.82
N LYS A 118 19.31 2.97 7.89
CA LYS A 118 19.56 4.08 8.81
C LYS A 118 20.91 3.96 9.50
N ILE A 119 21.33 2.77 9.91
CA ILE A 119 22.66 2.55 10.52
C ILE A 119 23.77 2.85 9.53
N ILE A 120 23.69 2.28 8.32
CA ILE A 120 24.70 2.52 7.26
C ILE A 120 24.77 4.02 6.92
N TRP A 121 23.61 4.66 6.79
CA TRP A 121 23.56 6.10 6.52
C TRP A 121 24.12 6.92 7.69
N ALA A 122 23.74 6.59 8.92
CA ALA A 122 24.25 7.25 10.13
C ALA A 122 25.77 7.11 10.21
N GLN A 123 26.32 5.93 9.94
CA GLN A 123 27.76 5.67 9.89
C GLN A 123 28.46 6.54 8.82
N ARG A 124 27.82 6.77 7.67
CA ARG A 124 28.34 7.62 6.59
C ARG A 124 28.34 9.11 6.94
N ILE A 125 27.25 9.61 7.53
CA ILE A 125 27.10 11.04 7.85
C ILE A 125 27.75 11.44 9.17
N PHE A 126 28.27 10.46 9.92
CA PHE A 126 28.88 10.71 11.21
C PHE A 126 30.33 11.23 11.05
N PHE A 127 30.44 12.51 10.72
CA PHE A 127 31.71 13.21 10.53
C PHE A 127 32.32 13.60 11.88
N ILE A 128 33.24 12.77 12.38
CA ILE A 128 34.25 13.16 13.35
C ILE A 128 35.60 13.05 12.65
N LYS A 129 36.27 14.18 12.50
CA LYS A 129 37.60 14.25 11.86
C LYS A 129 38.66 13.58 12.72
N ASP A 130 38.72 13.97 13.99
CA ASP A 130 39.70 13.48 14.96
C ASP A 130 39.22 13.70 16.40
N LYS A 131 40.09 13.43 17.38
CA LYS A 131 39.81 13.59 18.82
C LYS A 131 39.56 15.06 19.22
N GLU A 132 40.10 16.01 18.47
CA GLU A 132 40.02 17.44 18.73
C GLU A 132 38.90 18.13 17.92
N ASP A 133 38.18 17.37 17.08
CA ASP A 133 37.06 17.87 16.30
C ASP A 133 36.05 18.63 17.18
N MET A 134 35.76 19.86 16.79
CA MET A 134 34.89 20.78 17.49
C MET A 134 34.04 21.53 16.46
N THR A 135 32.72 21.43 16.63
CA THR A 135 31.77 22.26 15.89
C THR A 135 31.32 23.40 16.78
N LYS A 136 31.31 24.61 16.23
CA LYS A 136 30.89 25.82 16.91
C LYS A 136 29.82 26.51 16.08
N GLU A 137 28.60 26.57 16.61
CA GLU A 137 27.45 27.19 15.94
C GLU A 137 26.92 28.35 16.79
N LEU A 138 26.58 29.47 16.15
CA LEU A 138 26.02 30.63 16.85
C LEU A 138 24.57 30.30 17.21
N LYS A 139 24.33 30.12 18.51
CA LYS A 139 23.02 29.75 19.03
C LYS A 139 22.14 30.97 19.26
N ARG A 140 22.76 32.09 19.69
CA ARG A 140 22.03 33.32 19.97
C ARG A 140 22.93 34.52 19.81
N GLU A 141 22.38 35.55 19.19
CA GLU A 141 22.93 36.90 19.17
C GLU A 141 21.95 37.81 19.90
N LYS A 142 22.47 38.63 20.81
CA LYS A 142 21.70 39.70 21.45
C LYS A 142 22.41 41.02 21.22
N PRO A 143 21.85 41.93 20.42
CA PRO A 143 22.40 43.26 20.32
C PRO A 143 22.18 44.03 21.62
N GLY A 144 23.25 44.66 22.11
CA GLY A 144 23.28 45.39 23.37
C GLY A 144 23.78 46.82 23.21
N GLU A 145 23.33 47.73 24.07
CA GLU A 145 23.64 49.17 24.00
C GLU A 145 25.15 49.49 24.13
N TYR A 146 25.92 48.57 24.74
CA TYR A 146 27.38 48.68 24.92
C TYR A 146 28.16 47.56 24.20
N GLY A 147 27.52 46.82 23.29
CA GLY A 147 28.12 45.71 22.55
C GLY A 147 27.20 44.49 22.47
N ASP A 148 27.39 43.69 21.43
CA ASP A 148 26.58 42.48 21.18
C ASP A 148 27.07 41.29 22.03
N GLU A 149 26.13 40.52 22.57
CA GLU A 149 26.41 39.25 23.24
C GLU A 149 26.18 38.07 22.28
N TYR A 150 27.16 37.17 22.18
CA TYR A 150 27.10 35.97 21.35
C TYR A 150 27.13 34.70 22.23
N GLU A 151 26.11 33.86 22.14
CA GLU A 151 26.06 32.53 22.74
C GLU A 151 26.36 31.48 21.67
N TRP A 152 27.36 30.63 21.92
CA TRP A 152 27.79 29.59 20.98
C TRP A 152 27.42 28.21 21.53
N GLU A 153 26.85 27.37 20.66
CA GLU A 153 26.77 25.93 20.91
C GLU A 153 28.08 25.30 20.45
N ILE A 154 28.73 24.58 21.35
CA ILE A 154 29.98 23.88 21.08
C ILE A 154 29.72 22.39 21.22
N GLN A 155 30.01 21.64 20.16
CA GLN A 155 29.95 20.18 20.17
C GLN A 155 31.35 19.61 19.97
N PHE A 156 31.86 18.92 20.99
CA PHE A 156 33.15 18.23 20.93
C PHE A 156 33.01 16.85 20.26
N ALA A 157 34.12 16.31 19.76
CA ALA A 157 34.19 14.99 19.15
C ALA A 157 33.55 13.90 20.03
N TRP A 158 33.83 13.90 21.33
CA TRP A 158 33.29 12.91 22.25
C TRP A 158 31.77 13.06 22.47
N ASP A 159 31.22 14.28 22.43
CA ASP A 159 29.77 14.53 22.50
C ASP A 159 29.04 14.03 21.26
N LYS A 160 29.59 14.32 20.07
CA LYS A 160 29.08 13.81 18.80
C LYS A 160 29.08 12.27 18.81
N TYR A 161 30.17 11.66 19.26
CA TYR A 161 30.32 10.21 19.37
C TYR A 161 29.36 9.57 20.35
N ALA A 162 29.20 10.14 21.55
CA ALA A 162 28.22 9.65 22.51
C ALA A 162 26.79 9.71 21.93
N SER A 163 26.46 10.80 21.22
CA SER A 163 25.16 10.98 20.59
C SER A 163 24.91 9.95 19.48
N PHE A 164 25.91 9.71 18.63
CA PHE A 164 25.85 8.69 17.58
C PHE A 164 25.68 7.29 18.14
N ILE A 165 26.53 6.87 19.09
CA ILE A 165 26.45 5.53 19.70
C ILE A 165 25.09 5.33 20.37
N LYS A 166 24.53 6.36 21.01
CA LYS A 166 23.20 6.30 21.62
C LYS A 166 22.10 6.13 20.56
N ALA A 167 22.18 6.86 19.46
CA ALA A 167 21.23 6.73 18.35
C ALA A 167 21.32 5.33 17.71
N GLU A 168 22.54 4.86 17.42
CA GLU A 168 22.81 3.54 16.86
C GLU A 168 22.31 2.41 17.78
N ALA A 169 22.58 2.49 19.09
CA ALA A 169 22.10 1.51 20.06
C ALA A 169 20.56 1.44 20.13
N THR A 170 19.88 2.58 19.93
CA THR A 170 18.42 2.65 19.89
C THR A 170 17.88 1.94 18.67
N VAL A 171 18.40 2.25 17.48
CA VAL A 171 18.02 1.60 16.22
C VAL A 171 18.32 0.10 16.26
N MET A 172 19.49 -0.29 16.78
CA MET A 172 19.86 -1.71 16.92
C MET A 172 18.94 -2.47 17.86
N ARG A 173 18.43 -1.84 18.93
CA ARG A 173 17.45 -2.48 19.82
C ARG A 173 16.13 -2.75 19.09
N GLU A 174 15.66 -1.81 18.28
CA GLU A 174 14.45 -1.97 17.47
C GLU A 174 14.63 -3.06 16.42
N ILE A 175 15.74 -3.04 15.68
CA ILE A 175 16.07 -4.07 14.69
C ILE A 175 16.15 -5.46 15.34
N ARG A 176 16.81 -5.61 16.51
CA ARG A 176 16.89 -6.90 17.20
C ARG A 176 15.51 -7.45 17.55
N GLY A 177 14.60 -6.59 18.02
CA GLY A 177 13.22 -6.96 18.28
C GLY A 177 12.48 -7.40 17.02
N ALA A 178 12.60 -6.62 15.94
CA ALA A 178 11.98 -6.93 14.65
C ALA A 178 12.55 -8.22 14.03
N ILE A 179 13.87 -8.44 14.08
CA ILE A 179 14.51 -9.68 13.63
C ILE A 179 13.96 -10.87 14.39
N LYS A 180 13.83 -10.78 15.72
CA LYS A 180 13.27 -11.87 16.51
C LYS A 180 11.84 -12.21 16.05
N GLN A 181 10.97 -11.19 15.96
CA GLN A 181 9.59 -11.37 15.48
C GLN A 181 9.53 -11.95 14.06
N PHE A 182 10.43 -11.49 13.18
CA PHE A 182 10.55 -12.01 11.82
C PHE A 182 10.93 -13.49 11.82
N LEU A 183 11.97 -13.88 12.57
CA LEU A 183 12.44 -15.27 12.64
C LEU A 183 11.43 -16.21 13.31
N ASP A 184 10.57 -15.70 14.19
CA ASP A 184 9.51 -16.48 14.83
C ASP A 184 8.37 -16.82 13.85
N ILE A 185 8.10 -15.94 12.86
CA ILE A 185 6.99 -16.08 11.90
C ILE A 185 7.48 -16.66 10.56
N ALA A 186 8.68 -16.31 10.12
CA ALA A 186 9.21 -16.66 8.81
C ALA A 186 9.48 -18.17 8.69
N PRO A 187 9.13 -18.81 7.55
CA PRO A 187 9.54 -20.18 7.26
C PRO A 187 11.07 -20.36 7.32
N GLN A 188 11.55 -21.57 7.59
CA GLN A 188 13.00 -21.85 7.68
C GLN A 188 13.73 -21.63 6.34
N GLU A 189 13.05 -21.88 5.22
CA GLU A 189 13.61 -21.73 3.86
C GLU A 189 13.42 -20.31 3.29
N ASP A 190 12.96 -19.35 4.09
CA ASP A 190 12.77 -17.97 3.65
C ASP A 190 14.12 -17.31 3.29
N GLU A 191 14.28 -16.91 2.03
CA GLU A 191 15.49 -16.25 1.50
C GLU A 191 15.92 -15.03 2.31
N ARG A 192 14.97 -14.34 2.95
CA ARG A 192 15.25 -13.15 3.77
C ARG A 192 16.10 -13.48 5.00
N ARG A 193 16.05 -14.73 5.49
CA ARG A 193 16.95 -15.18 6.57
C ARG A 193 18.42 -15.11 6.14
N LEU A 194 18.73 -15.45 4.90
CA LEU A 194 20.08 -15.29 4.34
C LEU A 194 20.45 -13.81 4.20
N LYS A 195 19.50 -12.99 3.71
CA LYS A 195 19.70 -11.53 3.57
C LYS A 195 20.01 -10.85 4.91
N LEU A 196 19.45 -11.31 6.04
CA LEU A 196 19.80 -10.80 7.36
C LEU A 196 21.30 -10.93 7.65
N GLY A 197 21.88 -12.10 7.40
CA GLY A 197 23.32 -12.32 7.58
C GLY A 197 24.16 -11.40 6.70
N GLN A 198 23.73 -11.20 5.45
CA GLN A 198 24.39 -10.27 4.52
C GLN A 198 24.31 -8.81 5.01
N MET A 199 23.16 -8.37 5.50
CA MET A 199 22.99 -7.02 6.05
C MET A 199 23.87 -6.80 7.29
N GLN A 200 23.92 -7.78 8.20
CA GLN A 200 24.81 -7.72 9.37
C GLN A 200 26.29 -7.63 8.95
N ALA A 201 26.72 -8.48 8.02
CA ALA A 201 28.09 -8.44 7.51
C ALA A 201 28.42 -7.11 6.83
N LYS A 202 27.44 -6.51 6.11
CA LYS A 202 27.63 -5.19 5.47
C LYS A 202 27.80 -4.07 6.50
N VAL A 203 27.00 -4.05 7.57
CA VAL A 203 27.17 -3.08 8.66
C VAL A 203 28.55 -3.19 9.31
N GLU A 204 28.99 -4.41 9.62
CA GLU A 204 30.33 -4.62 10.21
C GLU A 204 31.44 -4.22 9.24
N LYS A 205 31.28 -4.51 7.95
CA LYS A 205 32.23 -4.07 6.92
C LYS A 205 32.32 -2.55 6.86
N THR A 206 31.19 -1.84 6.80
CA THR A 206 31.15 -0.37 6.76
C THR A 206 31.78 0.23 8.01
N ARG A 207 31.51 -0.35 9.19
CA ARG A 207 32.15 0.06 10.44
C ARG A 207 33.69 -0.07 10.37
N LEU A 208 34.19 -1.20 9.90
CA LEU A 208 35.64 -1.44 9.77
C LEU A 208 36.29 -0.53 8.71
N GLU A 209 35.61 -0.23 7.61
CA GLU A 209 36.09 0.73 6.60
C GLU A 209 36.24 2.13 7.20
N ILE A 210 35.26 2.58 7.99
CA ILE A 210 35.34 3.85 8.72
C ILE A 210 36.49 3.85 9.73
N GLU A 211 36.70 2.75 10.46
CA GLU A 211 37.83 2.63 11.39
C GLU A 211 39.20 2.64 10.67
N LYS A 212 39.28 2.10 9.45
CA LYS A 212 40.49 2.16 8.62
C LYS A 212 40.75 3.57 8.09
N LEU A 213 39.71 4.26 7.59
CA LEU A 213 39.80 5.66 7.14
C LEU A 213 40.30 6.58 8.27
N LYS A 214 39.95 6.28 9.53
CA LYS A 214 40.43 7.02 10.70
C LYS A 214 41.89 6.77 11.06
N ASN A 215 42.48 5.66 10.60
CA ASN A 215 43.80 5.18 11.03
C ASN A 215 44.86 5.17 9.90
N GLY A 216 44.52 5.57 8.67
CA GLY A 216 45.42 5.55 7.51
C GLY A 216 45.64 6.94 6.89
N ASP A 217 46.91 7.29 6.65
CA ASP A 217 47.34 8.39 5.77
C ASP A 217 46.93 8.09 4.29
N GLY A 218 46.19 9.01 3.64
CA GLY A 218 45.86 9.04 2.19
C GLY A 218 44.74 8.08 1.75
N ASP A 219 43.78 8.39 0.88
CA ASP A 219 43.68 9.35 -0.23
C ASP A 219 42.26 9.98 -0.32
N THR A 220 42.19 11.09 -1.04
CA THR A 220 41.09 12.04 -1.29
C THR A 220 39.64 11.53 -1.23
N GLU A 221 38.85 12.24 -0.41
CA GLU A 221 37.46 12.00 0.01
C GLU A 221 36.39 12.09 -1.10
N ASP A 222 36.70 12.71 -2.24
CA ASP A 222 35.69 13.05 -3.26
C ASP A 222 35.46 11.96 -4.31
N ASP A 223 36.47 11.14 -4.64
CA ASP A 223 36.36 10.12 -5.71
C ASP A 223 35.54 8.88 -5.30
N LEU A 224 35.43 8.61 -3.99
CA LEU A 224 34.74 7.43 -3.45
C LEU A 224 33.22 7.57 -3.39
N ILE A 225 32.71 8.81 -3.34
CA ILE A 225 31.27 9.10 -3.29
C ILE A 225 30.64 8.86 -4.67
N GLU A 226 31.31 9.28 -5.75
CA GLU A 226 30.82 9.12 -7.12
C GLU A 226 30.82 7.66 -7.59
N ASP A 227 31.85 6.89 -7.22
CA ASP A 227 31.98 5.50 -7.68
C ASP A 227 30.93 4.57 -7.03
N TRP A 228 30.48 4.89 -5.81
CA TRP A 228 29.45 4.13 -5.12
C TRP A 228 28.01 4.50 -5.50
N VAL A 229 27.75 5.78 -5.83
CA VAL A 229 26.46 6.20 -6.42
C VAL A 229 26.22 5.47 -7.73
N LYS A 230 27.25 5.36 -8.59
CA LYS A 230 27.21 4.52 -9.80
C LYS A 230 26.95 3.05 -9.51
N ALA A 231 27.54 2.48 -8.46
CA ALA A 231 27.34 1.07 -8.11
C ALA A 231 25.93 0.76 -7.57
N VAL A 232 25.25 1.74 -6.99
CA VAL A 232 23.86 1.59 -6.50
C VAL A 232 22.85 1.86 -7.61
N GLU A 233 23.11 2.83 -8.49
CA GLU A 233 22.25 3.14 -9.65
C GLU A 233 22.37 2.08 -10.77
N SER A 234 23.48 1.35 -10.85
CA SER A 234 23.69 0.26 -11.83
C SER A 234 23.19 -1.12 -11.36
N GLY A 235 22.56 -1.19 -10.19
CA GLY A 235 22.06 -2.43 -9.58
C GLY A 235 20.57 -2.70 -9.73
N GLU A 236 19.84 -1.95 -10.58
CA GLU A 236 18.46 -2.24 -10.99
C GLU A 236 18.39 -3.23 -12.17
#